data_AF-A0A813ZLE6-F1
#
_entry.id   AF-A0A813ZLE6-F1
#
_cell.length_a   1.000
_cell.length_b   1.000
_cell.length_c   1.000
_cell.angle_alpha   90.00
_cell.angle_beta   90.00
_cell.angle_gamma   90.00
#
_symmetry.space_group_name_H-M   'P 1'
#
loop_
_entity.id
_entity.type
_entity.pdbx_description
1 polymer ?
#
loop_
_entity_poly.entity_id
_entity_poly.type
_entity_poly.pdbx_seq_one_letter_code
_entity_poly.pdbx_strand_id
1 'polypeptide(L)'
;MSTTTEQQNNNELIMLKERFPHINENKLNRVLQRHGGDFDKVCARLSQREARCNKWESLETRFGPAITTIQQDHPSIQSFKRLRLLKTMERFDGDGEKFNNFVQKVEGRRRHKNRDTSISRRQQRDELKTKYASQLAQLATSGINVDRPGVLRLLEKHEGDINKVIEINSRRTGRKEKFAELDTKYANQIAQLEAEGLSMKNKRVLTRLLEKSNGDVDVAKQLIQERKEKHFRRKEYRCKHRSTSPMLTTQDGNETVSKCRKRHNFNSDDHENLNKLRSAGVRGNPRRILAIFHECNESIELTQARIQEERDRRFRHREERVSKRTLLADVHNAYITINQREDWPRDIEQVYLDGNNLMFVVNSLRRLCLNRAGDKTERAIGEIAAAWNQHMHIPNIELIFDSTRQLDQIDTVKVTSAQPKYRTTDDMLVDLARRSENHEKNKRTIVITSDQGLAALLQREGCLLVKPYNWFAHCVMVLTPDLINYEEITGMMTTESSPTTVKIRYNFDELVHRIANIDI
;
A
#
# COMPACT_ATOMS: atom_id res chain seq x y z
N MET A 1 -21.73 18.87 53.68
CA MET A 1 -20.89 19.23 52.51
C MET A 1 -21.31 18.53 51.21
N SER A 2 -22.37 17.70 51.19
CA SER A 2 -22.87 17.06 49.95
C SER A 2 -23.78 17.96 49.08
N THR A 3 -24.16 19.14 49.57
CA THR A 3 -25.12 20.03 48.88
C THR A 3 -24.50 20.78 47.69
N THR A 4 -23.19 20.99 47.67
CA THR A 4 -22.51 21.79 46.63
C THR A 4 -22.34 21.03 45.32
N THR A 5 -22.00 19.73 45.37
CA THR A 5 -21.82 18.90 44.17
C THR A 5 -23.15 18.60 43.48
N GLU A 6 -24.22 18.41 44.26
CA GLU A 6 -25.57 18.16 43.75
C GLU A 6 -26.16 19.42 43.09
N GLN A 7 -25.93 20.60 43.68
CA GLN A 7 -26.27 21.89 43.06
C GLN A 7 -25.47 22.14 41.78
N GLN A 8 -24.16 21.83 41.76
CA GLN A 8 -23.35 22.00 40.55
C GLN A 8 -23.81 21.10 39.40
N ASN A 9 -24.07 19.81 39.67
CA ASN A 9 -24.59 18.88 38.67
C ASN A 9 -25.97 19.29 38.14
N ASN A 10 -26.84 19.84 39.00
CA ASN A 10 -28.15 20.35 38.58
C ASN A 10 -28.00 21.59 37.67
N ASN A 11 -27.09 22.51 38.00
CA ASN A 11 -26.81 23.68 37.17
C ASN A 11 -26.21 23.29 35.80
N GLU A 12 -25.27 22.35 35.78
CA GLU A 12 -24.71 21.80 34.55
C GLU A 12 -25.77 21.08 33.69
N LEU A 13 -26.68 20.33 34.30
CA LEU A 13 -27.79 19.70 33.59
C LEU A 13 -28.73 20.73 32.97
N ILE A 14 -29.04 21.82 33.68
CA ILE A 14 -29.84 22.93 33.16
C ILE A 14 -29.16 23.55 31.93
N MET A 15 -27.86 23.87 32.02
CA MET A 15 -27.10 24.40 30.88
C MET A 15 -27.07 23.45 29.68
N LEU A 16 -26.94 22.12 29.90
CA LEU A 16 -27.01 21.13 28.82
C LEU A 16 -28.41 21.07 28.18
N LYS A 17 -29.47 21.24 28.97
CA LYS A 17 -30.86 21.20 28.49
C LYS A 17 -31.20 22.43 27.65
N GLU A 18 -30.70 23.61 28.05
CA GLU A 18 -30.83 24.84 27.27
C GLU A 18 -30.06 24.74 25.94
N ARG A 19 -28.85 24.17 25.96
CA ARG A 19 -28.02 24.04 24.77
C ARG A 19 -28.47 22.94 23.80
N PHE A 20 -29.06 21.85 24.31
CA PHE A 20 -29.51 20.70 23.51
C PHE A 20 -30.97 20.33 23.82
N PRO A 21 -31.94 21.20 23.52
CA PRO A 21 -33.34 21.06 23.98
C PRO A 21 -34.05 19.81 23.42
N HIS A 22 -33.57 19.27 22.30
CA HIS A 22 -34.10 18.08 21.65
C HIS A 22 -33.65 16.76 22.31
N ILE A 23 -32.72 16.80 23.27
CA ILE A 23 -32.22 15.60 23.95
C ILE A 23 -32.96 15.41 25.26
N ASN A 24 -33.67 14.28 25.40
CA ASN A 24 -34.36 13.91 26.64
C ASN A 24 -33.42 13.95 27.86
N GLU A 25 -33.91 14.53 28.95
CA GLU A 25 -33.18 14.78 30.20
C GLU A 25 -32.54 13.51 30.80
N ASN A 26 -33.26 12.37 30.79
CA ASN A 26 -32.72 11.08 31.26
C ASN A 26 -31.54 10.57 30.42
N LYS A 27 -31.41 11.06 29.18
CA LYS A 27 -30.29 10.74 28.29
C LYS A 27 -29.12 11.68 28.52
N LEU A 28 -29.37 12.96 28.79
CA LEU A 28 -28.34 13.92 29.22
C LEU A 28 -27.70 13.46 30.54
N ASN A 29 -28.53 13.11 31.53
CA ASN A 29 -28.06 12.57 32.82
C ASN A 29 -27.18 11.33 32.65
N ARG A 30 -27.58 10.38 31.78
CA ARG A 30 -26.75 9.20 31.49
C ARG A 30 -25.44 9.53 30.78
N VAL A 31 -25.38 10.56 29.94
CA VAL A 31 -24.15 10.98 29.28
C VAL A 31 -23.24 11.71 30.27
N LEU A 32 -23.80 12.59 31.11
CA LEU A 32 -23.08 13.29 32.17
C LEU A 32 -22.45 12.31 33.17
N GLN A 33 -23.23 11.33 33.66
CA GLN A 33 -22.73 10.27 34.54
C GLN A 33 -21.63 9.41 33.89
N ARG A 34 -21.74 9.10 32.60
CA ARG A 34 -20.72 8.32 31.88
C ARG A 34 -19.38 9.04 31.71
N HIS A 35 -19.39 10.37 31.78
CA HIS A 35 -18.20 11.20 31.67
C HIS A 35 -17.75 11.74 33.03
N GLY A 36 -18.23 11.15 34.13
CA GLY A 36 -17.81 11.52 35.48
C GLY A 36 -18.18 12.96 35.87
N GLY A 37 -19.22 13.54 35.27
CA GLY A 37 -19.57 14.95 35.51
C GLY A 37 -18.69 15.96 34.75
N ASP A 38 -17.81 15.53 33.86
CA ASP A 38 -17.01 16.45 33.02
C ASP A 38 -17.89 17.11 31.95
N PHE A 39 -18.43 18.29 32.29
CA PHE A 39 -19.33 19.06 31.44
C PHE A 39 -18.77 19.37 30.05
N ASP A 40 -17.47 19.69 29.95
CA ASP A 40 -16.83 20.05 28.68
C ASP A 40 -16.74 18.85 27.74
N LYS A 41 -16.36 17.67 28.26
CA LYS A 41 -16.37 16.43 27.46
C LYS A 41 -17.78 16.06 27.02
N VAL A 42 -18.78 16.29 27.86
CA VAL A 42 -20.19 16.05 27.52
C VAL A 42 -20.64 17.00 26.43
N CYS A 43 -20.39 18.30 26.57
CA CYS A 43 -20.69 19.32 25.57
C CYS A 43 -20.01 18.98 24.23
N ALA A 44 -18.71 18.70 24.20
CA ALA A 44 -17.98 18.36 22.98
C ALA A 44 -18.58 17.12 22.30
N ARG A 45 -18.93 16.09 23.07
CA ARG A 45 -19.53 14.86 22.53
C ARG A 45 -20.95 15.09 21.97
N LEU A 46 -21.75 15.91 22.64
CA LEU A 46 -23.10 16.27 22.20
C LEU A 46 -23.06 17.15 20.95
N SER A 47 -22.19 18.16 20.90
CA SER A 47 -21.96 18.96 19.68
C SER A 47 -21.49 18.12 18.51
N GLN A 48 -20.56 17.16 18.73
CA GLN A 48 -20.17 16.21 17.67
C GLN A 48 -21.31 15.29 17.23
N ARG A 49 -22.26 15.00 18.12
CA ARG A 49 -23.44 14.19 17.79
C ARG A 49 -24.43 15.01 16.98
N GLU A 50 -24.71 16.24 17.40
CA GLU A 50 -25.56 17.19 16.69
C GLU A 50 -25.01 17.50 15.30
N ALA A 51 -23.72 17.84 15.17
CA ALA A 51 -23.08 18.04 13.86
C ALA A 51 -23.21 16.81 12.96
N ARG A 52 -23.18 15.59 13.53
CA ARG A 52 -23.47 14.36 12.78
C ARG A 52 -24.94 14.29 12.38
N CYS A 53 -25.90 14.55 13.29
CA CYS A 53 -27.32 14.59 12.99
C CYS A 53 -27.64 15.61 11.89
N ASN A 54 -27.15 16.83 12.01
CA ASN A 54 -27.34 17.89 11.01
C ASN A 54 -26.74 17.49 9.66
N LYS A 55 -25.57 16.83 9.66
CA LYS A 55 -25.00 16.27 8.43
C LYS A 55 -25.91 15.18 7.84
N TRP A 56 -26.51 14.32 8.67
CA TRP A 56 -27.44 13.29 8.21
C TRP A 56 -28.72 13.87 7.63
N GLU A 57 -29.32 14.84 8.31
CA GLU A 57 -30.50 15.56 7.84
C GLU A 57 -30.19 16.30 6.54
N SER A 58 -29.05 16.99 6.44
CA SER A 58 -28.61 17.62 5.19
C SER A 58 -28.48 16.61 4.03
N LEU A 59 -27.88 15.44 4.27
CA LEU A 59 -27.79 14.39 3.27
C LEU A 59 -29.16 13.81 2.91
N GLU A 60 -30.04 13.64 3.90
CA GLU A 60 -31.40 13.13 3.71
C GLU A 60 -32.25 14.13 2.90
N THR A 61 -32.16 15.43 3.19
CA THR A 61 -32.80 16.48 2.40
C THR A 61 -32.26 16.50 0.97
N ARG A 62 -30.94 16.41 0.79
CA ARG A 62 -30.30 16.51 -0.53
C ARG A 62 -30.50 15.26 -1.40
N PHE A 63 -30.44 14.06 -0.82
CA PHE A 63 -30.39 12.80 -1.57
C PHE A 63 -31.55 11.84 -1.26
N GLY A 64 -32.35 12.11 -0.23
CA GLY A 64 -33.45 11.25 0.20
C GLY A 64 -34.47 10.96 -0.89
N PRO A 65 -34.97 11.97 -1.64
CA PRO A 65 -35.90 11.74 -2.75
C PRO A 65 -35.33 10.79 -3.81
N ALA A 66 -34.10 11.05 -4.28
CA ALA A 66 -33.43 10.22 -5.28
C ALA A 66 -33.20 8.78 -4.78
N ILE A 67 -32.80 8.61 -3.51
CA ILE A 67 -32.64 7.27 -2.91
C ILE A 67 -33.99 6.55 -2.83
N THR A 68 -35.07 7.26 -2.50
CA THR A 68 -36.42 6.67 -2.44
C THR A 68 -36.86 6.18 -3.83
N THR A 69 -36.65 6.97 -4.89
CA THR A 69 -36.92 6.55 -6.27
C THR A 69 -36.12 5.29 -6.63
N ILE A 70 -34.81 5.28 -6.36
CA ILE A 70 -33.96 4.11 -6.64
C ILE A 70 -34.37 2.87 -5.83
N GLN A 71 -34.85 3.05 -4.59
CA GLN A 71 -35.38 1.95 -3.77
C GLN A 71 -36.72 1.40 -4.28
N GLN A 72 -37.49 2.20 -5.02
CA GLN A 72 -38.70 1.74 -5.72
C GLN A 72 -38.30 0.93 -6.97
N ASP A 73 -37.33 1.42 -7.73
CA ASP A 73 -36.83 0.74 -8.94
C ASP A 73 -36.07 -0.57 -8.62
N HIS A 74 -35.47 -0.64 -7.43
CA HIS A 74 -34.66 -1.78 -6.99
C HIS A 74 -35.02 -2.25 -5.57
N PRO A 75 -36.10 -3.05 -5.40
CA PRO A 75 -36.59 -3.50 -4.09
C PRO A 75 -35.54 -4.25 -3.24
N SER A 76 -34.57 -4.91 -3.88
CA SER A 76 -33.51 -5.64 -3.18
C SER A 76 -32.63 -4.74 -2.28
N ILE A 77 -32.59 -3.44 -2.58
CA ILE A 77 -31.82 -2.43 -1.85
C ILE A 77 -32.54 -1.97 -0.57
N GLN A 78 -33.83 -2.26 -0.41
CA GLN A 78 -34.56 -1.90 0.82
C GLN A 78 -33.95 -2.54 2.08
N SER A 79 -33.27 -3.69 1.91
CA SER A 79 -32.48 -4.34 2.97
C SER A 79 -31.24 -3.56 3.43
N PHE A 80 -30.80 -2.54 2.69
CA PHE A 80 -29.65 -1.73 3.06
C PHE A 80 -30.06 -0.65 4.04
N LYS A 81 -29.25 -0.45 5.08
CA LYS A 81 -29.43 0.69 6.00
C LYS A 81 -29.39 1.99 5.20
N ARG A 82 -30.45 2.80 5.26
CA ARG A 82 -30.60 4.12 4.57
C ARG A 82 -29.36 5.00 4.69
N LEU A 83 -28.80 5.01 5.89
CA LEU A 83 -27.53 5.64 6.26
C LEU A 83 -26.35 5.34 5.31
N ARG A 84 -26.26 4.11 4.82
CA ARG A 84 -25.20 3.65 3.94
C ARG A 84 -25.45 4.12 2.50
N LEU A 85 -26.70 4.22 2.09
CA LEU A 85 -27.09 4.71 0.77
C LEU A 85 -26.77 6.21 0.67
N LEU A 86 -27.16 7.01 1.68
CA LEU A 86 -26.84 8.44 1.75
C LEU A 86 -25.34 8.73 1.61
N LYS A 87 -24.50 8.02 2.37
CA LYS A 87 -23.03 8.15 2.29
C LYS A 87 -22.45 7.73 0.94
N THR A 88 -23.09 6.78 0.28
CA THR A 88 -22.64 6.31 -1.03
C THR A 88 -23.03 7.33 -2.10
N MET A 89 -24.20 7.95 -1.98
CA MET A 89 -24.63 9.05 -2.84
C MET A 89 -23.75 10.29 -2.66
N GLU A 90 -23.42 10.65 -1.41
CA GLU A 90 -22.45 11.71 -1.08
C GLU A 90 -21.09 11.45 -1.75
N ARG A 91 -20.61 10.20 -1.74
CA ARG A 91 -19.33 9.83 -2.35
C ARG A 91 -19.31 9.99 -3.88
N PHE A 92 -20.48 9.95 -4.51
CA PHE A 92 -20.64 10.16 -5.95
C PHE A 92 -21.18 11.56 -6.25
N ASP A 93 -21.15 12.48 -5.28
CA ASP A 93 -21.61 13.86 -5.41
C ASP A 93 -23.07 14.01 -5.88
N GLY A 94 -23.90 12.98 -5.68
CA GLY A 94 -25.28 12.95 -6.17
C GLY A 94 -25.47 12.39 -7.57
N ASP A 95 -24.41 11.90 -8.22
CA ASP A 95 -24.48 11.25 -9.54
C ASP A 95 -25.26 9.93 -9.44
N GLY A 96 -26.52 9.97 -9.87
CA GLY A 96 -27.44 8.84 -9.84
C GLY A 96 -26.99 7.66 -10.69
N GLU A 97 -26.29 7.90 -11.81
CA GLU A 97 -25.82 6.84 -12.71
C GLU A 97 -24.67 6.06 -12.06
N LYS A 98 -23.68 6.76 -11.50
CA LYS A 98 -22.59 6.11 -10.73
C LYS A 98 -23.13 5.34 -9.54
N PHE A 99 -24.15 5.88 -8.85
CA PHE A 99 -24.80 5.19 -7.75
C PHE A 99 -25.52 3.92 -8.20
N ASN A 100 -26.29 3.97 -9.30
CA ASN A 100 -26.97 2.82 -9.88
C ASN A 100 -25.98 1.73 -10.33
N ASN A 101 -24.88 2.12 -10.97
CA ASN A 101 -23.79 1.20 -11.33
C ASN A 101 -23.17 0.52 -10.09
N PHE A 102 -22.98 1.27 -9.01
CA PHE A 102 -22.50 0.70 -7.74
C PHE A 102 -23.50 -0.30 -7.15
N VAL A 103 -24.78 0.07 -7.14
CA VAL A 103 -25.89 -0.76 -6.66
C VAL A 103 -25.93 -2.08 -7.43
N GLN A 104 -25.97 -2.02 -8.77
CA GLN A 104 -26.01 -3.21 -9.63
C GLN A 104 -24.80 -4.11 -9.38
N LYS A 105 -23.61 -3.53 -9.18
CA LYS A 105 -22.40 -4.29 -8.83
C LYS A 105 -22.49 -4.98 -7.48
N VAL A 106 -23.09 -4.34 -6.48
CA VAL A 106 -23.28 -4.95 -5.15
C VAL A 106 -24.34 -6.04 -5.20
N GLU A 107 -25.43 -5.83 -5.95
CA GLU A 107 -26.43 -6.86 -6.21
C GLU A 107 -25.83 -8.06 -6.94
N GLY A 108 -25.05 -7.83 -8.00
CA GLY A 108 -24.36 -8.90 -8.74
C GLY A 108 -23.48 -9.74 -7.82
N ARG A 109 -22.73 -9.10 -6.90
CA ARG A 109 -21.93 -9.80 -5.88
C ARG A 109 -22.78 -10.57 -4.87
N ARG A 110 -23.93 -10.04 -4.44
CA ARG A 110 -24.85 -10.74 -3.54
C ARG A 110 -25.52 -11.92 -4.23
N ARG A 111 -25.95 -11.77 -5.48
CA ARG A 111 -26.50 -12.84 -6.30
C ARG A 111 -25.46 -13.94 -6.49
N HIS A 112 -24.21 -13.60 -6.82
CA HIS A 112 -23.14 -14.59 -6.90
C HIS A 112 -22.92 -15.30 -5.55
N LYS A 113 -22.82 -14.54 -4.46
CA LYS A 113 -22.58 -15.10 -3.13
C LYS A 113 -23.73 -15.98 -2.65
N ASN A 114 -24.99 -15.62 -2.93
CA ASN A 114 -26.16 -16.39 -2.54
C ASN A 114 -26.34 -17.64 -3.42
N ARG A 115 -26.09 -17.53 -4.73
CA ARG A 115 -26.14 -18.63 -5.70
C ARG A 115 -25.04 -19.67 -5.42
N ASP A 116 -23.87 -19.21 -4.95
CA ASP A 116 -22.76 -20.08 -4.49
C ASP A 116 -22.98 -20.67 -3.08
N THR A 117 -23.98 -20.19 -2.33
CA THR A 117 -24.30 -20.72 -0.98
C THR A 117 -25.51 -21.64 -0.93
N SER A 118 -26.39 -21.65 -1.95
CA SER A 118 -27.52 -22.58 -2.00
C SER A 118 -27.11 -23.98 -2.44
N ILE A 119 -26.03 -24.10 -3.20
CA ILE A 119 -25.41 -25.39 -3.51
C ILE A 119 -24.43 -25.67 -2.37
N SER A 120 -24.71 -26.72 -1.58
CA SER A 120 -23.77 -27.16 -0.55
C SER A 120 -22.39 -27.33 -1.18
N ARG A 121 -21.31 -26.91 -0.50
CA ARG A 121 -19.92 -27.16 -0.99
C ARG A 121 -19.69 -28.62 -1.39
N ARG A 122 -20.48 -29.54 -0.83
CA ARG A 122 -20.54 -30.95 -1.21
C ARG A 122 -21.15 -31.15 -2.60
N GLN A 123 -22.33 -30.59 -2.88
CA GLN A 123 -22.96 -30.64 -4.20
C GLN A 123 -22.09 -30.01 -5.29
N GLN A 124 -21.48 -28.83 -5.05
CA GLN A 124 -20.55 -28.23 -6.03
C GLN A 124 -19.36 -29.15 -6.30
N ARG A 125 -18.86 -29.84 -5.27
CA ARG A 125 -17.77 -30.81 -5.43
C ARG A 125 -18.21 -32.03 -6.25
N ASP A 126 -19.42 -32.51 -6.03
CA ASP A 126 -19.98 -33.66 -6.74
C ASP A 126 -20.28 -33.29 -8.21
N GLU A 127 -20.81 -32.09 -8.48
CA GLU A 127 -20.96 -31.54 -9.82
C GLU A 127 -19.63 -31.39 -10.56
N LEU A 128 -18.59 -30.85 -9.90
CA LEU A 128 -17.25 -30.74 -10.49
C LEU A 128 -16.62 -32.12 -10.73
N LYS A 129 -16.87 -33.10 -9.86
CA LYS A 129 -16.42 -34.49 -10.07
C LYS A 129 -17.08 -35.09 -11.31
N THR A 130 -18.38 -34.90 -11.48
CA THR A 130 -19.12 -35.38 -12.65
C THR A 130 -18.66 -34.65 -13.91
N LYS A 131 -18.54 -33.32 -13.87
CA LYS A 131 -18.11 -32.49 -15.00
C LYS A 131 -16.72 -32.84 -15.51
N TYR A 132 -15.78 -33.12 -14.61
CA TYR A 132 -14.39 -33.41 -14.95
C TYR A 132 -14.03 -34.90 -14.80
N ALA A 133 -15.00 -35.81 -14.89
CA ALA A 133 -14.78 -37.24 -14.65
C ALA A 133 -13.69 -37.83 -15.54
N SER A 134 -13.70 -37.53 -16.84
CA SER A 134 -12.69 -38.01 -17.81
C SER A 134 -11.29 -37.46 -17.52
N GLN A 135 -11.19 -36.16 -17.17
CA GLN A 135 -9.93 -35.51 -16.81
C GLN A 135 -9.36 -36.07 -15.50
N LEU A 136 -10.23 -36.35 -14.52
CA LEU A 136 -9.84 -36.99 -13.26
C LEU A 136 -9.31 -38.40 -13.52
N ALA A 137 -9.93 -39.19 -14.40
CA ALA A 137 -9.39 -40.49 -14.78
C ALA A 137 -7.98 -40.38 -15.40
N GLN A 138 -7.76 -39.42 -16.30
CA GLN A 138 -6.43 -39.18 -16.89
C GLN A 138 -5.38 -38.71 -15.86
N LEU A 139 -5.77 -37.85 -14.92
CA LEU A 139 -4.91 -37.43 -13.82
C LEU A 139 -4.58 -38.61 -12.87
N ALA A 140 -5.54 -39.51 -12.63
CA ALA A 140 -5.31 -40.72 -11.84
C ALA A 140 -4.30 -41.66 -12.52
N THR A 141 -4.39 -41.85 -13.84
CA THR A 141 -3.39 -42.58 -14.63
C THR A 141 -2.00 -41.92 -14.55
N SER A 142 -1.94 -40.59 -14.43
CA SER A 142 -0.71 -39.83 -14.22
C SER A 142 -0.18 -39.89 -12.76
N GLY A 143 -0.76 -40.73 -11.89
CA GLY A 143 -0.34 -40.91 -10.50
C GLY A 143 -0.79 -39.80 -9.54
N ILE A 144 -1.69 -38.91 -9.97
CA ILE A 144 -2.17 -37.80 -9.15
C ILE A 144 -3.35 -38.26 -8.28
N ASN A 145 -3.26 -38.06 -6.96
CA ASN A 145 -4.36 -38.32 -6.04
C ASN A 145 -5.51 -37.33 -6.27
N VAL A 146 -6.53 -37.79 -7.01
CA VAL A 146 -7.73 -37.04 -7.42
C VAL A 146 -8.71 -36.74 -6.28
N ASP A 147 -8.63 -37.46 -5.16
CA ASP A 147 -9.53 -37.25 -4.01
C ASP A 147 -9.21 -35.96 -3.25
N ARG A 148 -8.05 -35.35 -3.50
CA ARG A 148 -7.69 -34.08 -2.87
C ARG A 148 -8.58 -32.95 -3.39
N PRO A 149 -9.26 -32.19 -2.51
CA PRO A 149 -10.12 -31.07 -2.91
C PRO A 149 -9.39 -29.99 -3.74
N GLY A 150 -8.06 -29.91 -3.63
CA GLY A 150 -7.25 -28.99 -4.41
C GLY A 150 -7.15 -29.33 -5.90
N VAL A 151 -7.33 -30.59 -6.30
CA VAL A 151 -7.23 -31.01 -7.72
C VAL A 151 -8.45 -30.52 -8.50
N LEU A 152 -9.67 -30.72 -7.95
CA LEU A 152 -10.90 -30.21 -8.55
C LEU A 152 -10.89 -28.69 -8.72
N ARG A 153 -10.38 -27.95 -7.73
CA ARG A 153 -10.22 -26.48 -7.85
C ARG A 153 -9.21 -26.07 -8.91
N LEU A 154 -8.17 -26.86 -9.13
CA LEU A 154 -7.19 -26.58 -10.18
C LEU A 154 -7.79 -26.87 -11.56
N LEU A 155 -8.53 -27.96 -11.71
CA LEU A 155 -9.27 -28.25 -12.94
C LEU A 155 -10.28 -27.16 -13.26
N GLU A 156 -11.08 -26.72 -12.28
CA GLU A 156 -12.03 -25.62 -12.46
C GLU A 156 -11.31 -24.31 -12.83
N LYS A 157 -10.22 -23.97 -12.14
CA LYS A 157 -9.42 -22.75 -12.40
C LYS A 157 -8.77 -22.74 -13.78
N HIS A 158 -8.41 -23.91 -14.30
CA HIS A 158 -7.72 -24.07 -15.58
C HIS A 158 -8.62 -24.72 -16.64
N GLU A 159 -9.94 -24.60 -16.47
CA GLU A 159 -10.95 -25.02 -17.45
C GLU A 159 -10.83 -26.49 -17.90
N GLY A 160 -10.25 -27.35 -17.08
CA GLY A 160 -10.01 -28.75 -17.39
C GLY A 160 -8.70 -29.06 -18.12
N ASP A 161 -7.78 -28.09 -18.27
CA ASP A 161 -6.44 -28.32 -18.83
C ASP A 161 -5.61 -29.25 -17.92
N ILE A 162 -5.54 -30.51 -18.34
CA ILE A 162 -4.86 -31.60 -17.63
C ILE A 162 -3.36 -31.32 -17.52
N ASN A 163 -2.73 -30.81 -18.58
CA ASN A 163 -1.29 -30.57 -18.63
C ASN A 163 -0.89 -29.50 -17.60
N LYS A 164 -1.67 -28.42 -17.47
CA LYS A 164 -1.45 -27.41 -16.42
C LYS A 164 -1.55 -28.02 -15.02
N VAL A 165 -2.56 -28.87 -14.79
CA VAL A 165 -2.77 -29.49 -13.48
C VAL A 165 -1.62 -30.45 -13.13
N ILE A 166 -1.15 -31.23 -14.11
CA ILE A 166 0.04 -32.08 -13.97
C ILE A 166 1.26 -31.22 -13.65
N GLU A 167 1.56 -30.19 -14.44
CA GLU A 167 2.69 -29.27 -14.22
C GLU A 167 2.69 -28.67 -12.80
N ILE A 168 1.55 -28.16 -12.35
CA ILE A 168 1.40 -27.56 -11.01
C ILE A 168 1.61 -28.62 -9.92
N ASN A 169 1.10 -29.84 -10.10
CA ASN A 169 1.24 -30.89 -9.12
C ASN A 169 2.66 -31.46 -9.08
N SER A 170 3.31 -31.64 -10.22
CA SER A 170 4.72 -32.03 -10.34
C SER A 170 5.65 -31.00 -9.69
N ARG A 171 5.36 -29.69 -9.85
CA ARG A 171 6.08 -28.64 -9.10
C ARG A 171 5.89 -28.74 -7.60
N ARG A 172 4.73 -29.22 -7.13
CA ARG A 172 4.45 -29.41 -5.70
C ARG A 172 5.11 -30.67 -5.15
N THR A 173 5.14 -31.77 -5.89
CA THR A 173 5.84 -32.99 -5.51
C THR A 173 7.35 -32.78 -5.54
N GLY A 174 7.91 -32.19 -6.60
CA GLY A 174 9.33 -31.85 -6.68
C GLY A 174 9.79 -30.91 -5.56
N ARG A 175 8.95 -29.96 -5.12
CA ARG A 175 9.25 -29.15 -3.93
C ARG A 175 9.24 -29.94 -2.62
N LYS A 176 8.48 -31.04 -2.53
CA LYS A 176 8.48 -31.93 -1.36
C LYS A 176 9.68 -32.87 -1.39
N GLU A 177 10.02 -33.41 -2.55
CA GLU A 177 11.20 -34.26 -2.77
C GLU A 177 12.48 -33.47 -2.51
N LYS A 178 12.66 -32.31 -3.15
CA LYS A 178 13.77 -31.40 -2.86
C LYS A 178 13.85 -31.08 -1.36
N PHE A 179 12.71 -30.91 -0.71
CA PHE A 179 12.70 -30.66 0.73
C PHE A 179 13.14 -31.89 1.54
N ALA A 180 12.71 -33.09 1.17
CA ALA A 180 13.13 -34.34 1.79
C ALA A 180 14.63 -34.60 1.59
N GLU A 181 15.16 -34.33 0.39
CA GLU A 181 16.59 -34.38 0.08
C GLU A 181 17.41 -33.39 0.91
N LEU A 182 16.90 -32.17 1.12
CA LEU A 182 17.58 -31.21 1.98
C LEU A 182 17.51 -31.61 3.46
N ASP A 183 16.39 -32.22 3.90
CA ASP A 183 16.24 -32.76 5.25
C ASP A 183 17.24 -33.89 5.51
N THR A 184 17.48 -34.78 4.53
CA THR A 184 18.50 -35.82 4.64
C THR A 184 19.91 -35.24 4.54
N LYS A 185 20.16 -34.32 3.59
CA LYS A 185 21.46 -33.67 3.40
C LYS A 185 21.94 -32.92 4.65
N TYR A 186 21.04 -32.25 5.37
CA TYR A 186 21.37 -31.47 6.55
C TYR A 186 20.95 -32.12 7.88
N ALA A 187 20.72 -33.45 7.89
CA ALA A 187 20.23 -34.16 9.07
C ALA A 187 21.13 -33.97 10.31
N ASN A 188 22.45 -34.04 10.12
CA ASN A 188 23.42 -33.88 11.22
C ASN A 188 23.43 -32.45 11.78
N GLN A 189 23.39 -31.45 10.91
CA GLN A 189 23.35 -30.03 11.29
C GLN A 189 22.03 -29.68 12.00
N ILE A 190 20.92 -30.27 11.55
CA ILE A 190 19.62 -30.14 12.23
C ILE A 190 19.69 -30.75 13.63
N ALA A 191 20.25 -31.96 13.76
CA ALA A 191 20.41 -32.62 15.07
C ALA A 191 21.33 -31.80 16.00
N GLN A 192 22.42 -31.23 15.48
CA GLN A 192 23.31 -30.35 16.23
C GLN A 192 22.57 -29.09 16.73
N LEU A 193 21.82 -28.40 15.86
CA LEU A 193 21.03 -27.22 16.25
C LEU A 193 19.92 -27.58 17.25
N GLU A 194 19.31 -28.77 17.14
CA GLU A 194 18.34 -29.27 18.12
C GLU A 194 18.98 -29.58 19.48
N ALA A 195 20.18 -30.18 19.50
CA ALA A 195 20.95 -30.45 20.73
C ALA A 195 21.40 -29.16 21.44
N GLU A 196 21.72 -28.11 20.68
CA GLU A 196 22.01 -26.77 21.20
C GLU A 196 20.74 -25.99 21.63
N GLY A 197 19.55 -26.61 21.58
CA GLY A 197 18.30 -26.00 22.03
C GLY A 197 17.64 -25.03 21.03
N LEU A 198 18.13 -24.96 19.79
CA LEU A 198 17.58 -24.09 18.72
C LEU A 198 16.49 -24.78 17.89
N SER A 199 15.55 -25.45 18.56
CA SER A 199 14.41 -26.09 17.89
C SER A 199 13.39 -25.04 17.38
N MET A 200 13.02 -25.13 16.10
CA MET A 200 11.92 -24.35 15.52
C MET A 200 10.69 -25.25 15.32
N LYS A 201 9.49 -24.71 15.64
CA LYS A 201 8.21 -25.44 15.45
C LYS A 201 7.98 -25.98 14.04
N ASN A 202 8.62 -25.39 13.03
CA ASN A 202 8.51 -25.82 11.64
C ASN A 202 9.90 -26.16 11.10
N LYS A 203 10.24 -27.46 11.07
CA LYS A 203 11.51 -27.98 10.55
C LYS A 203 11.82 -27.46 9.16
N ARG A 204 10.80 -27.20 8.33
CA ARG A 204 10.99 -26.65 6.98
C ARG A 204 11.67 -25.29 6.91
N VAL A 205 11.51 -24.49 7.95
CA VAL A 205 12.18 -23.19 8.02
C VAL A 205 13.66 -23.38 8.34
N LEU A 206 13.99 -24.38 9.19
CA LEU A 206 15.35 -24.67 9.59
C LEU A 206 16.18 -25.19 8.41
N THR A 207 15.65 -26.19 7.70
CA THR A 207 16.32 -26.77 6.52
C THR A 207 16.56 -25.72 5.43
N ARG A 208 15.65 -24.76 5.24
CA ARG A 208 15.85 -23.64 4.30
C ARG A 208 16.87 -22.61 4.76
N LEU A 209 17.02 -22.41 6.07
CA LEU A 209 18.06 -21.54 6.60
C LEU A 209 19.43 -22.20 6.39
N LEU A 210 19.54 -23.51 6.62
CA LEU A 210 20.73 -24.30 6.32
C LEU A 210 21.04 -24.33 4.83
N GLU A 211 20.03 -24.48 3.96
CA GLU A 211 20.23 -24.35 2.50
C GLU A 211 20.78 -22.96 2.14
N LYS A 212 20.26 -21.90 2.76
CA LYS A 212 20.72 -20.51 2.52
C LYS A 212 22.12 -20.25 3.05
N SER A 213 22.53 -20.92 4.12
CA SER A 213 23.88 -20.84 4.69
C SER A 213 24.84 -21.90 4.15
N ASN A 214 24.46 -22.63 3.09
CA ASN A 214 25.26 -23.73 2.53
C ASN A 214 25.65 -24.81 3.56
N GLY A 215 24.83 -25.03 4.58
CA GLY A 215 25.08 -25.99 5.65
C GLY A 215 25.96 -25.48 6.78
N ASP A 216 26.42 -24.22 6.74
CA ASP A 216 27.13 -23.59 7.85
C ASP A 216 26.17 -23.38 9.04
N VAL A 217 26.51 -24.05 10.14
CA VAL A 217 25.72 -24.10 11.37
C VAL A 217 25.74 -22.76 12.09
N ASP A 218 26.88 -22.05 12.12
CA ASP A 218 27.02 -20.80 12.86
C ASP A 218 26.34 -19.64 12.14
N VAL A 219 26.42 -19.59 10.81
CA VAL A 219 25.62 -18.65 10.01
C VAL A 219 24.13 -18.94 10.16
N ALA A 220 23.72 -20.22 10.21
CA ALA A 220 22.33 -20.58 10.46
C ALA A 220 21.86 -20.14 11.86
N LYS A 221 22.70 -20.24 12.90
CA LYS A 221 22.41 -19.72 14.25
C LYS A 221 22.16 -18.22 14.22
N GLN A 222 23.02 -17.45 13.56
CA GLN A 222 22.87 -16.00 13.41
C GLN A 222 21.53 -15.66 12.73
N LEU A 223 21.18 -16.35 11.64
CA LEU A 223 19.91 -16.14 10.94
C LEU A 223 18.68 -16.51 11.78
N ILE A 224 18.77 -17.56 12.59
CA ILE A 224 17.70 -17.94 13.53
C ILE A 224 17.52 -16.85 14.58
N GLN A 225 18.62 -16.33 15.13
CA GLN A 225 18.60 -15.28 16.14
C GLN A 225 18.04 -13.97 15.57
N GLU A 226 18.48 -13.53 14.39
CA GLU A 226 17.93 -12.36 13.70
C GLU A 226 16.41 -12.49 13.49
N ARG A 227 15.94 -13.71 13.14
CA ARG A 227 14.51 -13.99 13.01
C ARG A 227 13.76 -13.91 14.34
N LYS A 228 14.34 -14.47 15.41
CA LYS A 228 13.78 -14.40 16.77
C LYS A 228 13.70 -12.96 17.23
N GLU A 229 14.74 -12.16 17.03
CA GLU A 229 14.77 -10.74 17.32
C GLU A 229 13.76 -9.96 16.49
N LYS A 230 13.66 -10.19 15.19
CA LYS A 230 12.65 -9.52 14.35
C LYS A 230 11.23 -9.87 14.77
N HIS A 231 10.98 -11.13 15.15
CA HIS A 231 9.70 -11.53 15.71
C HIS A 231 9.46 -10.90 17.09
N PHE A 232 10.48 -10.85 17.95
CA PHE A 232 10.44 -10.18 19.24
C PHE A 232 10.17 -8.69 19.07
N ARG A 233 10.93 -7.95 18.26
CA ARG A 233 10.68 -6.54 17.92
C ARG A 233 9.29 -6.32 17.37
N ARG A 234 8.74 -7.23 16.55
CA ARG A 234 7.33 -7.14 16.10
C ARG A 234 6.34 -7.36 17.25
N LYS A 235 6.63 -8.29 18.16
CA LYS A 235 5.81 -8.57 19.35
C LYS A 235 5.91 -7.42 20.36
N GLU A 236 7.10 -6.92 20.61
CA GLU A 236 7.43 -5.77 21.44
C GLU A 236 6.82 -4.51 20.85
N TYR A 237 6.93 -4.25 19.56
CA TYR A 237 6.20 -3.16 18.88
C TYR A 237 4.69 -3.34 19.09
N ARG A 238 4.16 -4.56 18.90
CA ARG A 238 2.75 -4.84 19.20
C ARG A 238 2.41 -4.69 20.69
N CYS A 239 3.35 -4.92 21.61
CA CYS A 239 3.16 -4.79 23.06
C CYS A 239 3.30 -3.34 23.48
N LYS A 240 4.39 -2.64 23.17
CA LYS A 240 4.56 -1.19 23.33
C LYS A 240 3.36 -0.44 22.77
N HIS A 241 2.93 -0.70 21.54
CA HIS A 241 1.72 -0.05 20.97
C HIS A 241 0.38 -0.70 21.40
N ARG A 242 0.40 -1.65 22.34
CA ARG A 242 -0.77 -2.18 23.05
C ARG A 242 -0.73 -1.88 24.56
N SER A 243 0.40 -1.36 25.06
CA SER A 243 0.76 -1.17 26.46
C SER A 243 1.24 0.26 26.77
N THR A 244 1.40 1.16 25.79
CA THR A 244 1.38 2.62 26.01
C THR A 244 -0.05 3.08 26.27
N SER A 245 -0.64 2.45 27.27
CA SER A 245 -1.37 3.17 28.29
C SER A 245 -0.31 3.86 29.15
N PRO A 246 -0.44 5.16 29.48
CA PRO A 246 0.57 5.87 30.23
C PRO A 246 0.62 5.32 31.67
N MET A 247 1.54 4.38 31.92
CA MET A 247 2.05 4.23 33.28
C MET A 247 2.91 5.46 33.56
N LEU A 248 2.37 6.36 34.39
CA LEU A 248 3.13 7.37 35.12
C LEU A 248 4.38 6.71 35.71
N THR A 249 5.54 7.11 35.20
CA THR A 249 6.82 6.76 35.78
C THR A 249 7.06 7.67 36.99
N THR A 250 6.85 7.14 38.19
CA THR A 250 7.55 7.65 39.37
C THR A 250 8.99 7.20 39.25
N GLN A 251 9.89 8.16 39.05
CA GLN A 251 11.32 8.00 39.31
C GLN A 251 11.46 7.65 40.79
N ASP A 252 11.79 6.41 41.09
CA ASP A 252 12.85 6.13 42.06
C ASP A 252 13.28 4.68 41.92
N GLY A 253 14.60 4.53 41.87
CA GLY A 253 15.26 3.26 41.70
C GLY A 253 15.05 2.35 42.90
N ASN A 254 15.19 1.07 42.60
CA ASN A 254 15.33 -0.07 43.49
C ASN A 254 14.08 -0.89 43.82
N GLU A 255 14.37 -2.19 43.80
CA GLU A 255 13.62 -3.33 44.30
C GLU A 255 12.61 -4.00 43.36
N THR A 256 12.93 -5.27 43.12
CA THR A 256 12.06 -6.38 42.77
C THR A 256 10.91 -6.50 43.76
N VAL A 257 9.88 -5.67 43.62
CA VAL A 257 8.69 -5.75 44.47
C VAL A 257 7.72 -6.77 43.87
N SER A 258 7.56 -7.86 44.62
CA SER A 258 6.43 -8.79 44.59
C SER A 258 5.12 -8.08 44.25
N LYS A 259 4.20 -8.75 43.55
CA LYS A 259 2.83 -8.29 43.24
C LYS A 259 1.98 -8.12 44.52
N CYS A 260 2.41 -7.29 45.46
CA CYS A 260 1.58 -6.77 46.52
C CYS A 260 0.66 -5.74 45.87
N ARG A 261 -0.64 -6.05 45.88
CA ARG A 261 -1.73 -5.14 45.54
C ARG A 261 -1.45 -3.79 46.19
N LYS A 262 -1.04 -2.78 45.41
CA LYS A 262 -0.99 -1.40 45.87
C LYS A 262 -2.37 -1.08 46.43
N ARG A 263 -2.44 -0.69 47.71
CA ARG A 263 -3.68 -0.26 48.32
C ARG A 263 -4.12 1.00 47.56
N HIS A 264 -5.24 0.92 46.85
CA HIS A 264 -5.82 2.11 46.21
C HIS A 264 -6.15 3.11 47.31
N ASN A 265 -5.53 4.29 47.25
CA ASN A 265 -5.94 5.43 48.05
C ASN A 265 -7.25 5.94 47.44
N PHE A 266 -8.36 5.61 48.09
CA PHE A 266 -9.69 6.09 47.71
C PHE A 266 -9.76 7.60 47.96
N ASN A 267 -10.21 8.36 46.97
CA ASN A 267 -10.44 9.79 47.14
C ASN A 267 -11.78 10.06 47.86
N SER A 268 -12.13 11.33 48.11
CA SER A 268 -13.39 11.71 48.77
C SER A 268 -14.62 11.16 48.05
N ASP A 269 -14.58 11.14 46.72
CA ASP A 269 -15.70 10.76 45.87
C ASP A 269 -15.90 9.24 45.88
N ASP A 270 -14.82 8.49 45.99
CA ASP A 270 -14.83 7.03 46.19
C ASP A 270 -15.49 6.65 47.50
N HIS A 271 -15.23 7.41 48.57
CA HIS A 271 -15.88 7.21 49.86
C HIS A 271 -17.39 7.48 49.78
N GLU A 272 -17.80 8.51 49.05
CA GLU A 272 -19.21 8.80 48.82
C GLU A 272 -19.90 7.70 47.99
N ASN A 273 -19.24 7.22 46.93
CA ASN A 273 -19.73 6.12 46.10
C ASN A 273 -19.80 4.80 46.87
N LEU A 274 -18.83 4.52 47.75
CA LEU A 274 -18.86 3.36 48.66
C LEU A 274 -20.04 3.42 49.63
N ASN A 275 -20.39 4.61 50.13
CA ASN A 275 -21.54 4.81 51.00
C ASN A 275 -22.85 4.61 50.23
N LYS A 276 -22.97 5.17 49.02
CA LYS A 276 -24.14 4.95 48.14
C LYS A 276 -24.35 3.46 47.82
N LEU A 277 -23.28 2.72 47.52
CA LEU A 277 -23.34 1.28 47.26
C LEU A 277 -23.77 0.47 48.48
N ARG A 278 -23.34 0.86 49.69
CA ARG A 278 -23.81 0.23 50.94
C ARG A 278 -25.28 0.52 51.20
N SER A 279 -25.71 1.77 51.06
CA SER A 279 -27.10 2.18 51.26
C SER A 279 -28.06 1.51 50.26
N ALA A 280 -27.59 1.19 49.06
CA ALA A 280 -28.35 0.47 48.03
C ALA A 280 -28.39 -1.06 48.23
N GLY A 281 -27.78 -1.60 49.29
CA GLY A 281 -27.84 -3.04 49.62
C GLY A 281 -27.05 -3.95 48.67
N VAL A 282 -26.04 -3.42 47.95
CA VAL A 282 -25.23 -4.21 47.03
C VAL A 282 -24.44 -5.26 47.80
N ARG A 283 -24.75 -6.54 47.57
CA ARG A 283 -24.07 -7.67 48.23
C ARG A 283 -22.63 -7.82 47.69
N GLY A 284 -21.63 -7.70 48.56
CA GLY A 284 -20.20 -7.84 48.24
C GLY A 284 -19.34 -6.83 49.00
N ASN A 285 -18.01 -6.91 48.89
CA ASN A 285 -17.11 -5.92 49.48
C ASN A 285 -17.09 -4.66 48.59
N PRO A 286 -17.67 -3.52 49.01
CA PRO A 286 -17.83 -2.36 48.14
C PRO A 286 -16.49 -1.80 47.64
N ARG A 287 -15.40 -1.92 48.43
CA ARG A 287 -14.05 -1.51 48.03
C ARG A 287 -13.52 -2.32 46.85
N ARG A 288 -13.86 -3.62 46.80
CA ARG A 288 -13.45 -4.50 45.69
C ARG A 288 -14.24 -4.19 44.42
N ILE A 289 -15.52 -3.84 44.56
CA ILE A 289 -16.39 -3.45 43.44
C ILE A 289 -15.90 -2.12 42.84
N LEU A 290 -15.61 -1.12 43.68
CA LEU A 290 -15.06 0.17 43.23
C LEU A 290 -13.70 0.01 42.53
N ALA A 291 -12.80 -0.81 43.09
CA ALA A 291 -11.51 -1.09 42.46
C ALA A 291 -11.65 -1.75 41.08
N ILE A 292 -12.57 -2.71 40.93
CA ILE A 292 -12.87 -3.34 39.64
C ILE A 292 -13.50 -2.32 38.66
N PHE A 293 -14.32 -1.41 39.17
CA PHE A 293 -14.92 -0.35 38.35
C PHE A 293 -13.88 0.63 37.81
N HIS A 294 -12.93 1.06 38.66
CA HIS A 294 -11.79 1.90 38.24
C HIS A 294 -10.88 1.19 37.25
N GLU A 295 -10.53 -0.08 37.50
CA GLU A 295 -9.76 -0.90 36.56
C GLU A 295 -10.48 -1.04 35.20
N CYS A 296 -11.81 -1.20 35.22
CA CYS A 296 -12.63 -1.21 34.00
C CYS A 296 -12.65 0.16 33.30
N ASN A 297 -12.77 1.27 34.02
CA ASN A 297 -12.80 2.62 33.45
C ASN A 297 -11.45 3.00 32.85
N GLU A 298 -10.35 2.78 33.56
CA GLU A 298 -9.01 2.94 33.01
C GLU A 298 -8.86 2.08 31.74
N SER A 299 -9.26 0.80 31.78
CA SER A 299 -9.25 -0.04 30.58
C SER A 299 -10.09 0.52 29.41
N ILE A 300 -11.21 1.19 29.69
CA ILE A 300 -12.07 1.82 28.67
C ILE A 300 -11.38 3.06 28.08
N GLU A 301 -10.86 3.96 28.91
CA GLU A 301 -10.16 5.17 28.47
C GLU A 301 -8.94 4.84 27.61
N LEU A 302 -8.17 3.84 28.02
CA LEU A 302 -7.02 3.33 27.27
C LEU A 302 -7.42 2.74 25.92
N THR A 303 -8.57 2.05 25.89
CA THR A 303 -9.12 1.55 24.64
C THR A 303 -9.56 2.69 23.73
N GLN A 304 -10.16 3.76 24.27
CA GLN A 304 -10.56 4.94 23.50
C GLN A 304 -9.35 5.70 22.94
N ALA A 305 -8.32 5.94 23.75
CA ALA A 305 -7.07 6.57 23.33
C ALA A 305 -6.40 5.77 22.20
N ARG A 306 -6.34 4.44 22.33
CA ARG A 306 -5.81 3.56 21.29
C ARG A 306 -6.60 3.62 19.98
N ILE A 307 -7.93 3.66 20.06
CA ILE A 307 -8.78 3.82 18.88
C ILE A 307 -8.51 5.17 18.21
N GLN A 308 -8.30 6.24 18.99
CA GLN A 308 -7.99 7.56 18.45
C GLN A 308 -6.61 7.61 17.80
N GLU A 309 -5.56 7.09 18.45
CA GLU A 309 -4.21 6.99 17.86
C GLU A 309 -4.22 6.17 16.56
N GLU A 310 -4.97 5.06 16.53
CA GLU A 310 -5.11 4.27 15.31
C GLU A 310 -5.84 5.04 14.21
N ARG A 311 -6.84 5.86 14.55
CA ARG A 311 -7.50 6.77 13.59
C ARG A 311 -6.52 7.81 13.06
N ASP A 312 -5.75 8.45 13.92
CA ASP A 312 -4.79 9.49 13.55
C ASP A 312 -3.67 8.91 12.69
N ARG A 313 -3.18 7.71 13.01
CA ARG A 313 -2.22 6.98 12.17
C ARG A 313 -2.79 6.65 10.80
N ARG A 314 -4.05 6.20 10.74
CA ARG A 314 -4.73 5.95 9.46
C ARG A 314 -4.96 7.23 8.68
N PHE A 315 -5.20 8.34 9.36
CA PHE A 315 -5.35 9.66 8.78
C PHE A 315 -4.04 10.16 8.17
N ARG A 316 -2.93 10.19 8.93
CA ARG A 316 -1.59 10.53 8.43
C ARG A 316 -1.15 9.69 7.23
N HIS A 317 -1.34 8.37 7.32
CA HIS A 317 -1.02 7.48 6.20
C HIS A 317 -1.94 7.70 4.99
N ARG A 318 -3.18 8.16 5.20
CA ARG A 318 -4.06 8.52 4.09
C ARG A 318 -3.62 9.83 3.45
N GLU A 319 -3.25 10.85 4.24
CA GLU A 319 -2.71 12.11 3.75
C GLU A 319 -1.43 11.89 2.95
N GLU A 320 -0.46 11.15 3.49
CA GLU A 320 0.78 10.80 2.79
C GLU A 320 0.52 10.13 1.43
N ARG A 321 -0.45 9.20 1.39
CA ARG A 321 -0.86 8.56 0.14
C ARG A 321 -1.56 9.50 -0.84
N VAL A 322 -2.31 10.48 -0.35
CA VAL A 322 -2.95 11.50 -1.19
C VAL A 322 -1.88 12.43 -1.73
N SER A 323 -1.01 12.99 -0.89
CA SER A 323 0.09 13.86 -1.29
C SER A 323 1.02 13.18 -2.31
N LYS A 324 1.36 11.90 -2.09
CA LYS A 324 2.16 11.11 -3.05
C LYS A 324 1.43 10.95 -4.38
N ARG A 325 0.12 10.71 -4.38
CA ARG A 325 -0.67 10.58 -5.62
C ARG A 325 -0.78 11.88 -6.38
N THR A 326 -1.01 13.00 -5.69
CA THR A 326 -1.04 14.33 -6.29
C THR A 326 0.29 14.63 -6.96
N LEU A 327 1.40 14.44 -6.24
CA LEU A 327 2.75 14.64 -6.77
C LEU A 327 3.02 13.77 -8.02
N LEU A 328 2.62 12.50 -7.99
CA LEU A 328 2.78 11.61 -9.15
C LEU A 328 1.89 12.01 -10.34
N ALA A 329 0.70 12.56 -10.07
CA ALA A 329 -0.16 13.11 -11.12
C ALA A 329 0.45 14.38 -11.72
N ASP A 330 1.04 15.25 -10.90
CA ASP A 330 1.72 16.47 -11.36
C ASP A 330 2.95 16.14 -12.23
N VAL A 331 3.73 15.13 -11.83
CA VAL A 331 4.84 14.59 -12.63
C VAL A 331 4.32 14.00 -13.94
N HIS A 332 3.22 13.24 -13.89
CA HIS A 332 2.62 12.68 -15.08
C HIS A 332 2.15 13.76 -16.06
N ASN A 333 1.52 14.81 -15.54
CA ASN A 333 1.08 15.96 -16.31
C ASN A 333 2.27 16.72 -16.90
N ALA A 334 3.34 16.93 -16.13
CA ALA A 334 4.57 17.57 -16.62
C ALA A 334 5.21 16.79 -17.76
N TYR A 335 5.26 15.46 -17.64
CA TYR A 335 5.66 14.60 -18.75
C TYR A 335 4.75 14.80 -19.96
N ILE A 336 3.42 14.77 -19.78
CA ILE A 336 2.46 14.95 -20.89
C ILE A 336 2.73 16.28 -21.60
N THR A 337 2.90 17.37 -20.87
CA THR A 337 3.12 18.71 -21.45
C THR A 337 4.35 18.76 -22.34
N ILE A 338 5.44 18.09 -21.98
CA ILE A 338 6.65 18.08 -22.81
C ILE A 338 6.51 17.09 -23.97
N ASN A 339 5.90 15.93 -23.74
CA ASN A 339 5.78 14.88 -24.76
C ASN A 339 4.71 15.15 -25.82
N GLN A 340 3.76 16.04 -25.54
CA GLN A 340 2.75 16.50 -26.50
C GLN A 340 3.20 17.71 -27.30
N ARG A 341 4.34 18.32 -26.96
CA ARG A 341 4.91 19.36 -27.82
C ARG A 341 5.44 18.70 -29.08
N GLU A 342 5.06 19.25 -30.22
CA GLU A 342 5.64 18.88 -31.51
C GLU A 342 7.14 19.24 -31.56
N ASP A 343 7.54 20.27 -30.81
CA ASP A 343 8.90 20.81 -30.80
C ASP A 343 9.61 20.61 -29.45
N TRP A 344 10.89 20.21 -29.52
CA TRP A 344 11.81 20.26 -28.39
C TRP A 344 12.05 21.72 -27.96
N PRO A 345 12.17 22.03 -26.64
CA PRO A 345 12.41 23.41 -26.20
C PRO A 345 13.71 23.94 -26.80
N ARG A 346 13.70 25.18 -27.32
CA ARG A 346 14.87 25.78 -28.02
C ARG A 346 15.95 26.32 -27.07
N ASP A 347 15.56 26.76 -25.89
CA ASP A 347 16.46 27.45 -24.95
C ASP A 347 17.06 26.51 -23.90
N ILE A 348 17.46 25.29 -24.30
CA ILE A 348 18.03 24.30 -23.39
C ILE A 348 19.54 24.50 -23.26
N GLU A 349 20.01 24.72 -22.04
CA GLU A 349 21.43 24.91 -21.74
C GLU A 349 22.10 23.62 -21.26
N GLN A 350 21.32 22.71 -20.68
CA GLN A 350 21.81 21.51 -20.03
C GLN A 350 20.85 20.33 -20.23
N VAL A 351 21.40 19.16 -20.54
CA VAL A 351 20.68 17.88 -20.49
C VAL A 351 21.41 16.93 -19.56
N TYR A 352 20.67 16.30 -18.65
CA TYR A 352 21.13 15.17 -17.86
C TYR A 352 20.43 13.89 -18.30
N LEU A 353 21.22 12.88 -18.65
CA LEU A 353 20.73 11.57 -19.05
C LEU A 353 20.95 10.58 -17.90
N ASP A 354 19.87 10.01 -17.36
CA ASP A 354 19.94 8.94 -16.36
C ASP A 354 20.25 7.62 -17.07
N GLY A 355 21.54 7.33 -17.19
CA GLY A 355 22.05 6.21 -17.98
C GLY A 355 21.48 4.86 -17.54
N ASN A 356 21.30 4.64 -16.23
CA ASN A 356 20.74 3.40 -15.70
C ASN A 356 19.30 3.18 -16.19
N ASN A 357 18.48 4.24 -16.21
CA ASN A 357 17.12 4.16 -16.73
C ASN A 357 17.11 3.96 -18.26
N LEU A 358 18.03 4.59 -18.99
CA LEU A 358 18.14 4.44 -20.45
C LEU A 358 18.48 3.00 -20.88
N MET A 359 19.30 2.27 -20.12
CA MET A 359 19.71 0.89 -20.44
C MET A 359 18.53 -0.09 -20.61
N PHE A 360 17.41 0.15 -19.93
CA PHE A 360 16.29 -0.78 -19.90
C PHE A 360 15.15 -0.41 -20.85
N VAL A 361 15.26 0.67 -21.62
CA VAL A 361 14.15 1.17 -22.45
C VAL A 361 14.09 0.46 -23.79
N VAL A 362 15.25 0.26 -24.44
CA VAL A 362 15.37 -0.42 -25.73
C VAL A 362 15.78 -1.88 -25.53
N ASN A 363 15.22 -2.80 -26.31
CA ASN A 363 15.46 -4.24 -26.12
C ASN A 363 16.91 -4.65 -26.41
N SER A 364 17.54 -4.06 -27.43
CA SER A 364 18.96 -4.22 -27.74
C SER A 364 19.85 -3.84 -26.56
N LEU A 365 19.70 -2.62 -26.05
CA LEU A 365 20.44 -2.11 -24.88
C LEU A 365 20.22 -2.99 -23.65
N ARG A 366 18.98 -3.38 -23.39
CA ARG A 366 18.63 -4.28 -22.28
C ARG A 366 19.32 -5.63 -22.41
N ARG A 367 19.35 -6.22 -23.61
CA ARG A 367 20.04 -7.50 -23.86
C ARG A 367 21.53 -7.40 -23.59
N LEU A 368 22.19 -6.34 -24.06
CA LEU A 368 23.61 -6.08 -23.81
C LEU A 368 23.89 -5.97 -22.29
N CYS A 369 23.07 -5.19 -21.59
CA CYS A 369 23.19 -5.00 -20.14
C CYS A 369 23.05 -6.32 -19.38
N LEU A 370 22.02 -7.12 -19.71
CA LEU A 370 21.77 -8.42 -19.07
C LEU A 370 22.85 -9.47 -19.38
N ASN A 371 23.51 -9.35 -20.55
CA ASN A 371 24.64 -10.20 -20.94
C ASN A 371 25.98 -9.77 -20.31
N ARG A 372 25.94 -8.89 -19.30
CA ARG A 372 27.11 -8.32 -18.61
C ARG A 372 28.06 -7.54 -19.54
N ALA A 373 27.56 -7.09 -20.69
CA ALA A 373 28.28 -6.19 -21.58
C ALA A 373 27.95 -4.73 -21.26
N GLY A 374 28.01 -4.36 -19.96
CA GLY A 374 27.65 -3.03 -19.46
C GLY A 374 28.39 -1.92 -20.20
N ASP A 375 29.70 -2.06 -20.37
CA ASP A 375 30.52 -1.10 -21.12
C ASP A 375 29.99 -0.90 -22.56
N LYS A 376 29.59 -1.96 -23.26
CA LYS A 376 29.02 -1.81 -24.62
C LYS A 376 27.70 -1.04 -24.59
N THR A 377 26.86 -1.30 -23.58
CA THR A 377 25.60 -0.56 -23.39
C THR A 377 25.84 0.91 -23.10
N GLU A 378 26.76 1.23 -22.19
CA GLU A 378 27.12 2.62 -21.82
C GLU A 378 27.63 3.39 -23.04
N ARG A 379 28.55 2.78 -23.80
CA ARG A 379 29.11 3.37 -25.02
C ARG A 379 28.04 3.65 -26.06
N ALA A 380 27.14 2.69 -26.28
CA ALA A 380 26.06 2.82 -27.24
C ALA A 380 25.13 4.00 -26.93
N ILE A 381 24.77 4.16 -25.65
CA ILE A 381 23.95 5.29 -25.21
C ILE A 381 24.72 6.60 -25.41
N GLY A 382 26.02 6.63 -25.09
CA GLY A 382 26.88 7.79 -25.32
C GLY A 382 27.01 8.18 -26.78
N GLU A 383 27.20 7.22 -27.69
CA GLU A 383 27.29 7.44 -29.14
C GLU A 383 25.97 7.97 -29.72
N ILE A 384 24.82 7.43 -29.28
CA ILE A 384 23.50 7.96 -29.65
C ILE A 384 23.32 9.39 -29.14
N ALA A 385 23.69 9.66 -27.89
CA ALA A 385 23.59 10.99 -27.30
C ALA A 385 24.50 12.01 -28.01
N ALA A 386 25.72 11.60 -28.39
CA ALA A 386 26.65 12.43 -29.13
C ALA A 386 26.14 12.75 -30.54
N ALA A 387 25.68 11.74 -31.30
CA ALA A 387 25.07 11.94 -32.61
C ALA A 387 23.85 12.86 -32.50
N TRP A 388 22.98 12.65 -31.51
CA TRP A 388 21.84 13.52 -31.25
C TRP A 388 22.27 14.97 -30.98
N ASN A 389 23.33 15.19 -30.19
CA ASN A 389 23.81 16.52 -29.87
C ASN A 389 24.41 17.26 -31.07
N GLN A 390 24.98 16.55 -32.04
CA GLN A 390 25.49 17.16 -33.27
C GLN A 390 24.40 17.88 -34.06
N HIS A 391 23.13 17.48 -33.92
CA HIS A 391 21.97 18.14 -34.52
C HIS A 391 21.32 19.19 -33.60
N MET A 392 21.36 18.98 -32.28
CA MET A 392 20.68 19.85 -31.33
C MET A 392 21.53 21.01 -30.81
N HIS A 393 22.86 20.89 -30.90
CA HIS A 393 23.83 21.89 -30.44
C HIS A 393 23.62 22.32 -28.98
N ILE A 394 23.31 21.39 -28.08
CA ILE A 394 23.12 21.68 -26.67
C ILE A 394 24.50 21.86 -26.02
N PRO A 395 24.75 22.98 -25.32
CA PRO A 395 26.08 23.29 -24.79
C PRO A 395 26.61 22.23 -23.82
N ASN A 396 25.75 21.69 -22.97
CA ASN A 396 26.15 20.75 -21.94
C ASN A 396 25.23 19.52 -21.93
N ILE A 397 25.78 18.37 -22.28
CA ILE A 397 25.11 17.09 -22.11
C ILE A 397 25.97 16.22 -21.20
N GLU A 398 25.35 15.72 -20.13
CA GLU A 398 26.01 14.84 -19.17
C GLU A 398 25.21 13.54 -19.00
N LEU A 399 25.85 12.42 -19.31
CA LEU A 399 25.34 11.06 -19.16
C LEU A 399 25.85 10.48 -17.85
N ILE A 400 24.93 10.16 -16.93
CA ILE A 400 25.25 9.79 -15.56
C ILE A 400 24.87 8.33 -15.29
N PHE A 401 25.84 7.54 -14.83
CA PHE A 401 25.66 6.15 -14.41
C PHE A 401 25.90 5.99 -12.91
N ASP A 402 25.32 4.95 -12.30
CA ASP A 402 25.58 4.64 -10.87
C ASP A 402 27.08 4.38 -10.67
N SER A 403 27.65 3.59 -11.58
CA SER A 403 29.07 3.32 -11.72
C SER A 403 29.33 3.10 -13.20
N THR A 404 30.35 3.74 -13.75
CA THR A 404 30.85 3.48 -15.12
C THR A 404 32.37 3.25 -15.07
N ARG A 405 32.87 2.45 -16.01
CA ARG A 405 34.32 2.21 -16.21
C ARG A 405 34.86 2.93 -17.45
N GLN A 406 34.01 3.70 -18.13
CA GLN A 406 34.34 4.31 -19.40
C GLN A 406 35.08 5.65 -19.25
N LEU A 407 35.54 6.15 -20.39
CA LEU A 407 36.17 7.46 -20.54
C LEU A 407 35.23 8.56 -20.04
N ASP A 408 35.80 9.63 -19.48
CA ASP A 408 35.06 10.79 -18.94
C ASP A 408 34.22 11.53 -20.00
N GLN A 409 34.41 11.23 -21.30
CA GLN A 409 33.78 11.92 -22.41
C GLN A 409 33.65 11.02 -23.65
N ILE A 410 32.51 11.13 -24.34
CA ILE A 410 32.23 10.53 -25.66
C ILE A 410 31.83 11.68 -26.59
N ASP A 411 32.77 12.11 -27.45
CA ASP A 411 32.60 13.26 -28.34
C ASP A 411 32.12 14.53 -27.59
N THR A 412 30.91 15.00 -27.85
CA THR A 412 30.34 16.20 -27.19
C THR A 412 29.61 15.91 -25.86
N VAL A 413 29.55 14.64 -25.44
CA VAL A 413 28.82 14.20 -24.25
C VAL A 413 29.80 13.86 -23.13
N LYS A 414 29.63 14.52 -21.99
CA LYS A 414 30.36 14.18 -20.77
C LYS A 414 29.76 12.93 -20.13
N VAL A 415 30.59 11.99 -19.70
CA VAL A 415 30.15 10.76 -19.02
C VAL A 415 30.64 10.79 -17.58
N THR A 416 29.74 10.63 -16.63
CA THR A 416 30.06 10.75 -15.21
C THR A 416 29.55 9.57 -14.39
N SER A 417 30.39 9.10 -13.47
CA SER A 417 30.01 8.12 -12.44
C SER A 417 29.49 8.84 -11.19
N ALA A 418 28.32 8.43 -10.69
CA ALA A 418 27.81 8.89 -9.40
C ALA A 418 28.69 8.40 -8.24
N GLN A 419 29.18 7.16 -8.32
CA GLN A 419 30.12 6.60 -7.35
C GLN A 419 31.56 7.10 -7.59
N PRO A 420 32.35 7.28 -6.52
CA PRO A 420 32.06 6.89 -5.13
C PRO A 420 31.36 7.96 -4.29
N LYS A 421 31.18 9.18 -4.81
CA LYS A 421 30.69 10.33 -4.02
C LYS A 421 29.22 10.19 -3.62
N TYR A 422 28.40 9.65 -4.51
CA TYR A 422 26.98 9.40 -4.31
C TYR A 422 26.69 7.91 -4.34
N ARG A 423 25.61 7.49 -3.69
CA ARG A 423 25.22 6.08 -3.67
C ARG A 423 24.60 5.65 -4.99
N THR A 424 23.78 6.52 -5.58
CA THR A 424 23.06 6.31 -6.84
C THR A 424 23.09 7.57 -7.70
N THR A 425 22.79 7.43 -8.99
CA THR A 425 22.56 8.52 -9.93
C THR A 425 21.45 9.47 -9.44
N ASP A 426 20.40 8.94 -8.82
CA ASP A 426 19.31 9.75 -8.24
C ASP A 426 19.83 10.77 -7.23
N ASP A 427 20.70 10.33 -6.30
CA ASP A 427 21.27 11.20 -5.27
C ASP A 427 22.12 12.31 -5.90
N MET A 428 22.90 11.98 -6.93
CA MET A 428 23.73 12.94 -7.66
C MET A 428 22.89 13.97 -8.41
N LEU A 429 21.85 13.54 -9.13
CA LEU A 429 20.97 14.42 -9.91
C LEU A 429 20.21 15.39 -8.99
N VAL A 430 19.72 14.90 -7.84
CA VAL A 430 19.05 15.76 -6.85
C VAL A 430 20.03 16.77 -6.23
N ASP A 431 21.26 16.35 -5.90
CA ASP A 431 22.29 17.28 -5.40
C ASP A 431 22.62 18.36 -6.43
N LEU A 432 22.82 17.98 -7.70
CA LEU A 432 23.08 18.92 -8.80
C LEU A 432 21.95 19.94 -8.95
N ALA A 433 20.69 19.50 -8.95
CA ALA A 433 19.54 20.37 -9.10
C ALA A 433 19.38 21.35 -7.92
N ARG A 434 19.78 20.95 -6.70
CA ARG A 434 19.66 21.76 -5.47
C ARG A 434 20.75 22.80 -5.26
N ARG A 435 21.82 22.79 -6.06
CA ARG A 435 22.86 23.81 -5.91
C ARG A 435 22.27 25.18 -6.25
N SER A 436 22.54 26.17 -5.40
CA SER A 436 22.01 27.52 -5.56
C SER A 436 22.35 28.14 -6.91
N GLU A 437 23.51 27.81 -7.47
CA GLU A 437 23.96 28.24 -8.80
C GLU A 437 23.13 27.67 -9.97
N ASN A 438 22.37 26.60 -9.73
CA ASN A 438 21.58 25.90 -10.74
C ASN A 438 20.09 26.25 -10.71
N HIS A 439 19.58 26.95 -9.69
CA HIS A 439 18.14 27.23 -9.57
C HIS A 439 17.53 27.93 -10.80
N GLU A 440 18.21 28.92 -11.37
CA GLU A 440 17.76 29.57 -12.61
C GLU A 440 18.03 28.71 -13.85
N LYS A 441 19.12 27.95 -13.86
CA LYS A 441 19.46 27.01 -14.95
C LYS A 441 18.49 25.84 -15.04
N ASN A 442 17.90 25.41 -13.93
CA ASN A 442 17.00 24.26 -13.88
C ASN A 442 15.80 24.44 -14.81
N LYS A 443 15.30 25.69 -14.97
CA LYS A 443 14.22 26.02 -15.91
C LYS A 443 14.57 25.73 -17.38
N ARG A 444 15.88 25.68 -17.68
CA ARG A 444 16.48 25.39 -19.00
C ARG A 444 17.27 24.08 -18.99
N THR A 445 17.05 23.25 -17.98
CA THR A 445 17.68 21.95 -17.81
C THR A 445 16.65 20.85 -18.04
N ILE A 446 16.94 19.93 -18.96
CA ILE A 446 16.15 18.70 -19.13
C ILE A 446 16.82 17.56 -18.39
N VAL A 447 16.04 16.81 -17.62
CA VAL A 447 16.47 15.53 -17.06
C VAL A 447 15.65 14.40 -17.66
N ILE A 448 16.35 13.38 -18.16
CA ILE A 448 15.74 12.24 -18.83
C ILE A 448 15.78 11.03 -17.91
N THR A 449 14.63 10.69 -17.31
CA THR A 449 14.51 9.58 -16.37
C THR A 449 13.11 8.95 -16.42
N SER A 450 12.99 7.67 -16.10
CA SER A 450 11.70 7.00 -15.90
C SER A 450 11.31 6.83 -14.44
N ASP A 451 12.22 7.13 -13.50
CA ASP A 451 11.90 7.04 -12.08
C ASP A 451 10.98 8.18 -11.66
N GLN A 452 9.78 7.84 -11.19
CA GLN A 452 8.77 8.81 -10.82
C GLN A 452 9.09 9.53 -9.50
N GLY A 453 9.82 8.88 -8.60
CA GLY A 453 10.27 9.46 -7.34
C GLY A 453 11.35 10.51 -7.58
N LEU A 454 12.36 10.17 -8.39
CA LEU A 454 13.39 11.12 -8.81
C LEU A 454 12.78 12.30 -9.59
N ALA A 455 11.94 12.01 -10.58
CA ALA A 455 11.23 13.02 -11.36
C ALA A 455 10.47 14.02 -10.47
N ALA A 456 9.75 13.53 -9.46
CA ALA A 456 9.03 14.38 -8.51
C ALA A 456 9.95 15.32 -7.72
N LEU A 457 11.16 14.88 -7.38
CA LEU A 457 12.14 15.71 -6.69
C LEU A 457 12.70 16.77 -7.64
N LEU A 458 13.12 16.38 -8.84
CA LEU A 458 13.70 17.29 -9.83
C LEU A 458 12.69 18.34 -10.33
N GLN A 459 11.42 17.97 -10.48
CA GLN A 459 10.36 18.92 -10.84
C GLN A 459 10.19 20.03 -9.79
N ARG A 460 10.35 19.71 -8.49
CA ARG A 460 10.28 20.71 -7.42
C ARG A 460 11.43 21.70 -7.48
N GLU A 461 12.59 21.26 -7.97
CA GLU A 461 13.76 22.12 -8.20
C GLU A 461 13.66 22.89 -9.54
N GLY A 462 12.57 22.71 -10.30
CA GLY A 462 12.27 23.46 -11.53
C GLY A 462 12.80 22.83 -12.83
N CYS A 463 13.32 21.60 -12.79
CA CYS A 463 13.80 20.90 -13.98
C CYS A 463 12.66 20.48 -14.93
N LEU A 464 12.96 20.47 -16.23
CA LEU A 464 12.10 19.89 -17.26
C LEU A 464 12.34 18.38 -17.32
N LEU A 465 11.26 17.59 -17.44
CA LEU A 465 11.33 16.14 -17.36
C LEU A 465 10.92 15.47 -18.67
N VAL A 466 11.78 14.61 -19.20
CA VAL A 466 11.51 13.82 -20.40
C VAL A 466 11.60 12.34 -20.08
N LYS A 467 10.64 11.54 -20.56
CA LYS A 467 10.75 10.09 -20.42
C LYS A 467 11.79 9.55 -21.40
N PRO A 468 12.60 8.56 -21.01
CA PRO A 468 13.53 7.88 -21.89
C PRO A 468 12.95 7.48 -23.25
N TYR A 469 11.74 6.90 -23.27
CA TYR A 469 11.07 6.51 -24.53
C TYR A 469 10.91 7.70 -25.49
N ASN A 470 10.52 8.87 -24.99
CA ASN A 470 10.28 10.04 -25.83
C ASN A 470 11.58 10.69 -26.29
N TRP A 471 12.62 10.62 -25.47
CA TRP A 471 13.95 11.00 -25.91
C TRP A 471 14.45 10.08 -27.04
N PHE A 472 14.29 8.76 -26.92
CA PHE A 472 14.63 7.84 -28.02
C PHE A 472 13.76 8.06 -29.27
N ALA A 473 12.46 8.34 -29.12
CA ALA A 473 11.59 8.72 -30.24
C ALA A 473 12.09 9.99 -30.94
N HIS A 474 12.48 11.00 -30.16
CA HIS A 474 13.06 12.22 -30.70
C HIS A 474 14.42 11.97 -31.38
N CYS A 475 15.26 11.09 -30.82
CA CYS A 475 16.50 10.66 -31.48
C CYS A 475 16.21 10.00 -32.84
N VAL A 476 15.19 9.14 -32.95
CA VAL A 476 14.76 8.57 -34.24
C VAL A 476 14.32 9.67 -35.20
N MET A 477 13.50 10.62 -34.75
CA MET A 477 13.01 11.72 -35.58
C MET A 477 14.12 12.62 -36.13
N VAL A 478 15.20 12.82 -35.36
CA VAL A 478 16.31 13.70 -35.75
C VAL A 478 17.36 12.95 -36.56
N LEU A 479 17.73 11.74 -36.15
CA LEU A 479 18.87 11.01 -36.70
C LEU A 479 18.50 10.08 -37.85
N THR A 480 17.34 9.41 -37.76
CA THR A 480 16.93 8.35 -38.71
C THR A 480 15.41 8.37 -38.92
N PRO A 481 14.85 9.41 -39.59
CA PRO A 481 13.41 9.55 -39.76
C PRO A 481 12.76 8.38 -40.52
N ASP A 482 13.55 7.64 -41.30
CA ASP A 482 13.13 6.45 -42.03
C ASP A 482 12.74 5.27 -41.10
N LEU A 483 13.11 5.31 -39.82
CA LEU A 483 12.74 4.31 -38.82
C LEU A 483 11.38 4.56 -38.16
N ILE A 484 10.63 5.57 -38.65
CA ILE A 484 9.27 5.88 -38.20
C ILE A 484 8.26 5.08 -39.04
N ASN A 485 7.51 4.20 -38.38
CA ASN A 485 6.46 3.41 -39.00
C ASN A 485 5.08 3.96 -38.60
N TYR A 486 4.25 4.25 -39.58
CA TYR A 486 2.87 4.68 -39.38
C TYR A 486 1.94 3.47 -39.54
N GLU A 487 1.31 3.04 -38.45
CA GLU A 487 0.29 1.99 -38.50
C GLU A 487 -1.10 2.62 -38.45
N GLU A 488 -1.88 2.43 -39.51
CA GLU A 488 -3.30 2.75 -39.48
C GLU A 488 -4.02 1.71 -38.62
N ILE A 489 -4.61 2.17 -37.50
CA ILE A 489 -5.47 1.31 -36.69
C ILE A 489 -6.88 1.44 -37.25
N THR A 490 -7.26 0.52 -38.12
CA THR A 490 -8.66 0.37 -38.53
C THR A 490 -9.44 -0.16 -37.32
N GLY A 491 -10.15 0.74 -36.64
CA GLY A 491 -11.06 0.34 -35.55
C GLY A 491 -12.07 -0.69 -36.06
N MET A 492 -12.29 -1.77 -35.32
CA MET A 492 -13.30 -2.77 -35.68
C MET A 492 -14.64 -2.07 -35.90
N MET A 493 -15.24 -2.29 -37.08
CA MET A 493 -16.41 -1.61 -37.61
C MET A 493 -17.56 -1.53 -36.59
N THR A 494 -17.62 -0.42 -35.86
CA THR A 494 -18.89 0.14 -35.40
C THR A 494 -19.40 1.04 -36.52
N THR A 495 -20.68 0.94 -36.86
CA THR A 495 -21.36 1.52 -38.04
C THR A 495 -21.37 3.05 -38.10
N GLU A 496 -20.57 3.73 -37.30
CA GLU A 496 -20.42 5.18 -37.25
C GLU A 496 -18.99 5.52 -37.62
N SER A 497 -18.83 6.42 -38.59
CA SER A 497 -17.57 6.94 -39.13
C SER A 497 -16.66 7.42 -38.01
N SER A 498 -15.82 6.52 -37.51
CA SER A 498 -14.89 6.79 -36.42
C SER A 498 -13.60 7.34 -37.02
N PRO A 499 -13.01 8.40 -36.47
CA PRO A 499 -11.78 8.99 -36.99
C PRO A 499 -10.66 7.94 -37.00
N THR A 500 -10.01 7.77 -38.15
CA THR A 500 -8.85 6.89 -38.31
C THR A 500 -7.74 7.40 -37.39
N THR A 501 -7.34 6.61 -36.40
CA THR A 501 -6.22 6.95 -35.52
C THR A 501 -4.95 6.34 -36.09
N VAL A 502 -3.99 7.19 -36.45
CA VAL A 502 -2.66 6.76 -36.89
C VAL A 502 -1.78 6.55 -35.66
N LYS A 503 -1.26 5.33 -35.48
CA LYS A 503 -0.31 5.03 -34.42
C LYS A 503 1.11 5.07 -34.97
N ILE A 504 1.92 5.95 -34.41
CA ILE A 504 3.34 6.06 -34.75
C ILE A 504 4.14 5.02 -33.94
N ARG A 505 4.96 4.22 -34.60
CA ARG A 505 5.92 3.30 -33.99
C ARG A 505 7.35 3.66 -34.40
N TYR A 506 8.28 3.59 -33.45
CA TYR A 506 9.69 3.89 -33.68
C TYR A 506 10.51 2.61 -33.55
N ASN A 507 11.39 2.32 -34.51
CA ASN A 507 12.29 1.17 -34.43
C ASN A 507 13.60 1.52 -33.68
N PHE A 508 13.53 1.47 -32.35
CA PHE A 508 14.69 1.81 -31.51
C PHE A 508 15.84 0.79 -31.60
N ASP A 509 15.55 -0.49 -31.83
CA ASP A 509 16.59 -1.50 -31.93
C ASP A 509 17.49 -1.22 -33.14
N GLU A 510 16.88 -0.86 -34.28
CA GLU A 510 17.59 -0.46 -35.50
C GLU A 510 18.37 0.85 -35.33
N LEU A 511 17.83 1.84 -34.60
CA LEU A 511 18.58 3.05 -34.23
C LEU A 511 19.87 2.70 -33.49
N VAL A 512 19.79 1.82 -32.49
CA VAL A 512 20.97 1.39 -31.72
C VAL A 512 21.97 0.69 -32.62
N HIS A 513 21.52 -0.20 -33.52
CA HIS A 513 22.39 -0.89 -34.47
C HIS A 513 23.13 0.08 -35.40
N ARG A 514 22.40 1.03 -36.01
CA ARG A 514 22.96 1.95 -37.01
C ARG A 514 23.95 2.96 -36.41
N ILE A 515 23.65 3.48 -35.22
CA ILE A 515 24.46 4.56 -34.63
C ILE A 515 25.62 4.01 -33.81
N ALA A 516 25.39 2.95 -33.02
CA ALA A 516 26.41 2.45 -32.10
C ALA A 516 27.30 1.33 -32.68
N ASN A 517 27.11 0.96 -33.96
CA ASN A 517 27.84 -0.12 -34.64
C ASN A 517 27.95 -1.41 -33.79
N ILE A 518 26.86 -1.78 -33.10
CA ILE A 518 26.83 -2.97 -32.26
C ILE A 518 26.32 -4.14 -33.10
N ASP A 519 27.19 -5.10 -33.36
CA ASP A 519 26.79 -6.47 -33.71
C ASP A 519 26.15 -7.10 -32.47
N ILE A 520 24.82 -7.26 -32.47
CA ILE A 520 24.03 -7.87 -31.37
C ILE A 520 24.01 -9.38 -31.47
#